data_AF-A0A314V4B8-F1
#
_entry.id   AF-A0A314V4B8-F1
#
_cell.length_a   1.000
_cell.length_b   1.000
_cell.length_c   1.000
_cell.angle_alpha   90.00
_cell.angle_beta   90.00
_cell.angle_gamma   90.00
#
_symmetry.space_group_name_H-M   'P 1'
#
loop_
_entity.id
_entity.type
_entity.pdbx_description
1 polymer ?
#
loop_
_entity_poly.entity_id
_entity_poly.type
_entity_poly.pdbx_seq_one_letter_code
_entity_poly.pdbx_strand_id
1 'polypeptide(L)'
;MICDYATPVMFPEDKIIFQRGHPLDRMLFILEGTVFTYSTTSNPGRTGASPSIDTKQLGRGQTYGEELLKWASPNKPRVDNDKFPTSTLNVKCHTKVEGFALSAKDLKSVASKCRRWWNLNNDP
;
A
#
# COMPACT_ATOMS: atom_id res chain seq x y z
N MET A 1 12.20 -15.99 -5.45
CA MET A 1 12.04 -14.60 -5.95
C MET A 1 10.66 -14.10 -5.54
N ILE A 2 10.54 -12.88 -5.01
CA ILE A 2 9.36 -12.22 -4.40
C ILE A 2 8.48 -13.05 -3.44
N CYS A 3 7.95 -14.19 -3.85
CA CYS A 3 7.16 -15.11 -3.03
C CYS A 3 7.94 -15.58 -1.80
N ASP A 4 9.27 -15.77 -1.90
CA ASP A 4 10.12 -16.14 -0.76
C ASP A 4 10.13 -15.08 0.37
N TYR A 5 9.73 -13.85 0.04
CA TYR A 5 9.67 -12.72 0.96
C TYR A 5 8.23 -12.38 1.38
N ALA A 6 7.24 -13.00 0.74
CA ALA A 6 5.83 -12.76 1.04
C ALA A 6 5.45 -13.52 2.32
N THR A 7 5.13 -12.78 3.38
CA THR A 7 4.74 -13.37 4.66
C THR A 7 3.22 -13.53 4.71
N PRO A 8 2.66 -14.72 5.01
CA PRO A 8 1.23 -14.88 5.16
C PRO A 8 0.72 -14.05 6.35
N VAL A 9 -0.41 -13.37 6.16
CA VAL A 9 -1.04 -12.53 7.18
C VAL A 9 -2.54 -12.78 7.24
N MET A 10 -3.09 -12.65 8.45
CA MET A 10 -4.52 -12.69 8.68
C MET A 10 -4.90 -11.52 9.58
N PHE A 11 -5.90 -10.75 9.14
CA PHE A 11 -6.44 -9.64 9.90
C PHE A 11 -7.89 -9.94 10.26
N PRO A 12 -8.28 -9.79 11.54
CA PRO A 12 -9.68 -9.92 11.91
C PRO A 12 -10.52 -8.81 11.29
N GLU A 13 -11.83 -9.04 11.27
CA GLU A 13 -12.80 -8.01 10.91
C GLU A 13 -12.62 -6.74 11.76
N ASP A 14 -12.97 -5.60 11.18
CA ASP A 14 -12.88 -4.29 11.79
C ASP A 14 -11.48 -3.77 12.16
N LYS A 15 -10.41 -4.51 11.81
CA LYS A 15 -9.04 -4.09 12.07
C LYS A 15 -8.56 -3.01 11.10
N ILE A 16 -7.97 -1.94 11.62
CA ILE A 16 -7.22 -0.96 10.81
C ILE A 16 -5.84 -1.55 10.49
N ILE A 17 -5.54 -1.69 9.20
CA ILE A 17 -4.27 -2.21 8.68
C ILE A 17 -3.28 -1.08 8.43
N PHE A 18 -3.74 0.00 7.80
CA PHE A 18 -2.97 1.20 7.49
C PHE A 18 -3.76 2.44 7.86
N GLN A 19 -3.05 3.46 8.36
CA GLN A 19 -3.65 4.71 8.78
C GLN A 19 -3.10 5.85 7.92
N ARG A 20 -3.99 6.74 7.48
CA ARG A 20 -3.60 7.92 6.71
C ARG A 20 -2.57 8.74 7.48
N GLY A 21 -1.54 9.21 6.80
CA GLY A 21 -0.48 10.02 7.40
C GLY A 21 0.64 9.20 8.06
N HIS A 22 0.49 7.87 8.17
CA HIS A 22 1.55 7.00 8.69
C HIS A 22 2.44 6.46 7.56
N PRO A 23 3.71 6.14 7.87
CA PRO A 23 4.60 5.43 6.94
C PRO A 23 4.00 4.13 6.45
N LEU A 24 4.07 3.90 5.15
CA LEU A 24 3.70 2.64 4.53
C LEU A 24 4.91 1.70 4.53
N ASP A 25 4.85 0.67 5.38
CA ASP A 25 5.98 -0.23 5.65
C ASP A 25 5.87 -1.58 4.92
N ARG A 26 4.75 -1.87 4.28
CA ARG A 26 4.48 -3.14 3.56
C ARG A 26 3.41 -2.98 2.49
N MET A 27 3.48 -3.83 1.46
CA MET A 27 2.40 -4.08 0.51
C MET A 27 1.52 -5.23 1.01
N LEU A 28 0.23 -5.16 0.74
CA LEU A 28 -0.75 -6.21 1.06
C LEU A 28 -1.35 -6.78 -0.21
N PHE A 29 -1.26 -8.10 -0.38
CA PHE A 29 -1.91 -8.87 -1.44
C PHE A 29 -3.11 -9.61 -0.83
N ILE A 30 -4.33 -9.29 -1.25
CA ILE A 30 -5.55 -9.85 -0.66
C ILE A 30 -5.90 -11.16 -1.37
N LEU A 31 -5.96 -12.26 -0.62
CA LEU A 31 -6.40 -13.57 -1.12
C LEU A 31 -7.86 -13.84 -0.80
N GLU A 32 -8.31 -13.40 0.38
CA GLU A 32 -9.69 -13.56 0.84
C GLU A 32 -10.11 -12.37 1.70
N GLY A 33 -11.40 -12.08 1.71
CA GLY A 33 -12.00 -11.01 2.48
C GLY A 33 -12.09 -9.67 1.74
N THR A 34 -12.54 -8.67 2.48
CA THR A 34 -12.79 -7.32 1.99
C THR A 34 -12.13 -6.28 2.88
N VAL A 35 -11.47 -5.31 2.25
CA VAL A 35 -10.86 -4.15 2.86
C VAL A 35 -11.52 -2.88 2.30
N PHE A 36 -11.84 -1.93 3.17
CA PHE A 36 -12.23 -0.58 2.77
C PHE A 36 -11.06 0.37 2.88
N THR A 37 -10.88 1.18 1.84
CA THR A 37 -9.95 2.31 1.82
C THR A 37 -10.75 3.60 1.84
N TYR A 38 -10.46 4.52 2.76
CA TYR A 38 -11.20 5.77 2.86
C TYR A 38 -10.32 6.94 3.30
N SER A 39 -10.69 8.15 2.88
CA SER A 39 -10.11 9.39 3.40
C SER A 39 -11.18 10.46 3.61
N THR A 40 -11.04 11.23 4.68
CA THR A 40 -11.84 12.45 4.88
C THR A 40 -11.13 13.60 4.19
N THR A 41 -11.74 14.17 3.16
CA THR A 41 -11.22 15.37 2.49
C THR A 41 -12.00 16.58 3.00
N SER A 42 -11.46 17.27 4.00
CA SER A 42 -11.95 18.61 4.36
C SER A 42 -11.28 19.60 3.43
N ASN A 43 -11.99 20.14 2.43
CA ASN A 43 -11.47 21.24 1.62
C ASN A 43 -11.43 22.51 2.49
N PRO A 44 -10.26 22.96 2.97
CA PRO A 44 -10.21 24.04 3.97
C PRO A 44 -10.54 25.42 3.36
N GLY A 45 -10.63 25.53 2.03
CA GLY A 45 -10.94 26.77 1.30
C GLY A 45 -12.39 26.93 0.85
N ARG A 46 -13.29 25.95 1.11
CA ARG A 46 -14.72 26.08 0.81
C ARG A 46 -15.50 26.11 2.11
N THR A 47 -15.61 27.30 2.70
CA THR A 47 -16.56 27.58 3.78
C THR A 47 -17.96 27.14 3.33
N GLY A 48 -18.46 26.02 3.89
CA GLY A 48 -19.78 25.45 3.57
C GLY A 48 -19.78 24.13 2.78
N ALA A 49 -18.63 23.57 2.37
CA ALA A 49 -18.60 22.23 1.77
C ALA A 49 -18.66 21.14 2.86
N SER A 50 -19.65 20.24 2.77
CA SER A 50 -19.71 19.06 3.64
C SER A 50 -18.48 18.17 3.38
N PRO A 51 -17.84 17.62 4.42
CA PRO A 51 -16.73 16.69 4.24
C PRO A 51 -17.22 15.48 3.46
N SER A 52 -16.61 15.19 2.30
CA SER A 52 -16.87 13.97 1.56
C SER A 52 -15.93 12.85 2.03
N ILE A 53 -16.47 11.65 2.13
CA ILE A 53 -15.71 10.43 2.43
C ILE A 53 -15.69 9.59 1.16
N ASP A 54 -14.58 9.63 0.44
CA ASP A 54 -14.37 8.73 -0.69
C ASP A 54 -14.00 7.36 -0.12
N THR A 55 -14.85 6.36 -0.35
CA THR A 55 -14.64 4.98 0.10
C THR A 55 -14.53 4.07 -1.11
N LYS A 56 -13.49 3.24 -1.15
CA LYS A 56 -13.30 2.19 -2.15
C LYS A 56 -13.14 0.85 -1.46
N GLN A 57 -13.62 -0.20 -2.11
CA GLN A 57 -13.48 -1.57 -1.66
C GLN A 57 -12.34 -2.26 -2.42
N LEU A 58 -11.51 -3.00 -1.68
CA LEU A 58 -10.51 -3.92 -2.21
C LEU A 58 -10.83 -5.34 -1.73
N GLY A 59 -10.70 -6.32 -2.61
CA GLY A 59 -10.97 -7.73 -2.32
C GLY A 59 -9.95 -8.68 -2.94
N ARG A 60 -10.34 -9.94 -3.06
CA ARG A 60 -9.49 -11.02 -3.61
C ARG A 60 -8.83 -10.64 -4.94
N GLY A 61 -7.52 -10.84 -5.01
CA GLY A 61 -6.70 -10.56 -6.19
C GLY A 61 -6.23 -9.11 -6.30
N GLN A 62 -6.69 -8.23 -5.41
CA GLN A 62 -6.28 -6.82 -5.38
C GLN A 62 -5.20 -6.56 -4.32
N THR A 63 -4.51 -5.45 -4.51
CA THR A 63 -3.32 -5.05 -3.77
C THR A 63 -3.49 -3.67 -3.16
N TYR A 64 -2.89 -3.46 -1.99
CA TYR A 64 -2.73 -2.14 -1.39
C TYR A 64 -1.25 -1.86 -1.12
N GLY A 65 -0.84 -0.60 -1.28
CA GLY A 65 0.53 -0.15 -1.04
C GLY A 65 1.45 -0.19 -2.26
N GLU A 66 0.88 -0.23 -3.47
CA GLU A 66 1.63 -0.31 -4.75
C GLU A 66 2.58 0.86 -4.98
N GLU A 67 2.41 1.99 -4.29
CA GLU A 67 3.37 3.07 -4.26
C GLU A 67 4.77 2.63 -3.77
N LEU A 68 4.83 1.53 -3.00
CA LEU A 68 6.09 0.92 -2.58
C LEU A 68 6.88 0.33 -3.75
N LEU A 69 6.23 -0.06 -4.85
CA LEU A 69 6.92 -0.54 -6.06
C LEU A 69 7.85 0.55 -6.60
N LYS A 70 7.29 1.75 -6.80
CA LYS A 70 8.06 2.93 -7.26
C LYS A 70 9.11 3.33 -6.23
N TRP A 71 8.75 3.31 -4.95
CA TRP A 71 9.70 3.61 -3.87
C TRP A 71 10.87 2.62 -3.81
N ALA A 72 10.64 1.33 -4.07
CA ALA A 72 11.70 0.32 -4.02
C ALA A 72 12.60 0.33 -5.26
N SER A 73 12.29 1.15 -6.28
CA SER A 73 13.01 1.16 -7.55
C SER A 73 14.51 1.41 -7.36
N PRO A 74 15.38 0.54 -7.90
CA PRO A 74 16.83 0.68 -7.78
C PRO A 74 17.39 1.84 -8.63
N ASN A 75 16.57 2.43 -9.50
CA ASN A 75 16.98 3.50 -10.42
C ASN A 75 16.63 4.91 -9.90
N LYS A 76 16.11 5.05 -8.67
CA LYS A 76 15.81 6.35 -8.07
C LYS A 76 17.04 6.98 -7.38
N PRO A 77 17.10 8.32 -7.23
CA PRO A 77 18.21 9.00 -6.54
C PRO A 77 18.36 8.51 -5.10
N ARG A 78 19.60 8.35 -4.62
CA ARG A 78 19.89 7.86 -3.27
C ARG A 78 19.33 8.73 -2.14
N VAL A 79 19.11 10.01 -2.39
CA VAL A 79 18.56 10.96 -1.40
C VAL A 79 17.11 10.60 -1.02
N ASP A 80 16.38 9.93 -1.91
CA ASP A 80 14.97 9.55 -1.72
C ASP A 80 14.80 8.12 -1.17
N ASN A 81 15.90 7.44 -0.81
CA ASN A 81 15.89 6.02 -0.44
C ASN A 81 15.46 5.71 1.01
N ASP A 82 15.43 6.71 1.88
CA ASP A 82 15.40 6.47 3.33
C ASP A 82 14.06 6.84 4.00
N LYS A 83 13.19 7.59 3.32
CA LYS A 83 11.85 7.91 3.82
C LYS A 83 10.81 7.02 3.16
N PHE A 84 10.05 6.28 3.97
CA PHE A 84 8.90 5.53 3.48
C PHE A 84 7.86 6.47 2.85
N PRO A 85 7.13 6.01 1.82
CA PRO A 85 5.96 6.75 1.37
C PRO A 85 4.92 6.79 2.49
N THR A 86 4.13 7.85 2.51
CA THR A 86 3.07 8.06 3.51
C THR A 86 1.75 7.53 2.97
N SER A 87 1.02 6.74 3.76
CA SER A 87 -0.31 6.28 3.37
C SER A 87 -1.25 7.46 3.19
N THR A 88 -1.89 7.56 2.03
CA THR A 88 -2.83 8.63 1.70
C THR A 88 -4.25 8.34 2.18
N LEU A 89 -4.57 7.06 2.41
CA LEU A 89 -5.87 6.56 2.84
C LEU A 89 -5.75 5.81 4.18
N ASN A 90 -6.87 5.71 4.89
CA ASN A 90 -7.06 4.71 5.94
C ASN A 90 -7.52 3.41 5.29
N VAL A 91 -7.08 2.29 5.85
CA VAL A 91 -7.36 0.96 5.32
C VAL A 91 -7.84 0.09 6.47
N LYS A 92 -9.08 -0.35 6.39
CA LYS A 92 -9.76 -1.11 7.44
C LYS A 92 -10.37 -2.38 6.85
N CYS A 93 -10.22 -3.49 7.55
CA CYS A 93 -10.91 -4.74 7.24
C CYS A 93 -12.43 -4.56 7.40
N HIS A 94 -13.19 -4.87 6.36
CA HIS A 94 -14.65 -4.98 6.45
C HIS A 94 -15.07 -6.40 6.86
N THR A 95 -14.31 -7.41 6.45
CA THR A 95 -14.47 -8.81 6.90
C THR A 95 -13.14 -9.29 7.46
N LYS A 96 -13.06 -10.53 7.95
CA LYS A 96 -11.76 -11.20 8.09
C LYS A 96 -11.03 -11.18 6.73
N VAL A 97 -9.75 -10.85 6.74
CA VAL A 97 -8.91 -10.73 5.54
C VAL A 97 -7.72 -11.68 5.67
N GLU A 98 -7.48 -12.46 4.63
CA GLU A 98 -6.30 -13.31 4.49
C GLU A 98 -5.51 -12.90 3.27
N GLY A 99 -4.18 -12.92 3.38
CA GLY A 99 -3.33 -12.41 2.33
C GLY A 99 -1.86 -12.64 2.57
N PHE A 100 -1.06 -11.99 1.73
CA PHE A 100 0.38 -11.89 1.92
C PHE A 100 0.79 -10.45 2.14
N ALA A 101 1.71 -10.23 3.08
CA ALA A 101 2.39 -8.97 3.27
C ALA A 101 3.82 -9.07 2.73
N LEU A 102 4.24 -8.07 1.96
CA LEU A 102 5.63 -7.92 1.53
C LEU A 102 6.19 -6.64 2.13
N SER A 103 7.15 -6.75 3.04
CA SER A 103 7.72 -5.58 3.69
C SER A 103 8.44 -4.69 2.67
N ALA A 104 8.47 -3.38 2.92
CA ALA A 104 9.18 -2.43 2.09
C ALA A 104 10.69 -2.76 2.01
N LYS A 105 11.28 -3.27 3.11
CA LYS A 105 12.69 -3.70 3.14
C LYS A 105 12.95 -4.89 2.22
N ASP A 106 12.06 -5.88 2.26
CA ASP A 106 12.17 -7.06 1.42
C ASP A 106 11.91 -6.72 -0.04
N LEU A 107 10.93 -5.87 -0.32
CA LEU A 107 10.65 -5.35 -1.65
C LEU A 107 11.87 -4.63 -2.24
N LYS A 108 12.57 -3.81 -1.46
CA LYS A 108 13.82 -3.14 -1.88
C LYS A 108 14.92 -4.16 -2.21
N SER A 109 15.01 -5.24 -1.43
CA SER A 109 15.96 -6.34 -1.68
C SER A 109 15.62 -7.10 -2.97
N VAL A 110 14.34 -7.40 -3.19
CA VAL A 110 13.85 -8.03 -4.42
C VAL A 110 14.10 -7.13 -5.63
N ALA A 111 13.73 -5.86 -5.55
CA ALA A 111 13.92 -4.88 -6.63
C ALA A 111 15.39 -4.70 -7.00
N SER A 112 16.29 -4.69 -6.02
CA SER A 112 17.74 -4.64 -6.25
C SER A 112 18.27 -5.90 -6.94
N LYS A 113 17.85 -7.10 -6.50
CA LYS A 113 18.24 -8.37 -7.12
C LYS A 113 17.67 -8.52 -8.54
N CYS A 114 16.46 -8.03 -8.76
CA CYS A 114 15.74 -8.09 -10.02
C CYS A 114 15.88 -6.79 -10.84
N ARG A 115 16.95 -6.01 -10.63
CA ARG A 115 17.11 -4.66 -11.20
C ARG A 115 16.85 -4.60 -12.71
N ARG A 116 17.26 -5.61 -13.47
CA ARG A 116 17.06 -5.69 -14.92
C ARG A 116 15.58 -5.72 -15.33
N TRP A 117 14.71 -6.27 -14.48
CA TRP A 117 13.28 -6.42 -14.71
C TRP A 117 12.45 -5.38 -13.95
N TRP A 118 13.07 -4.59 -13.07
CA TRP A 118 12.40 -3.58 -12.25
C TRP A 118 12.25 -2.23 -12.97
N ASN A 119 11.61 -2.23 -14.15
CA ASN A 119 11.39 -1.05 -14.98
C ASN A 119 9.96 -0.55 -14.84
N LEU A 120 9.68 0.18 -13.76
CA LEU A 120 8.35 0.76 -13.50
C LEU A 120 8.08 2.08 -14.25
N ASN A 121 9.01 2.51 -15.11
CA ASN A 121 8.90 3.74 -15.89
C ASN A 121 8.34 3.53 -17.30
N ASN A 122 7.80 2.33 -17.60
CA ASN A 122 7.18 2.05 -18.89
C ASN A 122 5.74 1.57 -18.65
N ASP A 123 4.81 2.52 -18.55
CA ASP A 123 3.46 2.34 -19.11
C ASP A 123 3.11 3.65 -19.85
N PRO A 124 2.43 3.55 -21.02
CA PRO A 124 2.18 4.65 -21.96
C PRO A 124 1.25 5.77 -21.46
#